data_AF-A0A7C9LY72-F1
#
_entry.id   AF-A0A7C9LY72-F1
#
_cell.length_a   1.000
_cell.length_b   1.000
_cell.length_c   1.000
_cell.angle_alpha   90.00
_cell.angle_beta   90.00
_cell.angle_gamma   90.00
#
_symmetry.space_group_name_H-M   'P 1'
#
loop_
_entity.id
_entity.type
_entity.pdbx_description
1 polymer ?
#
loop_
_entity_poly.entity_id
_entity_poly.type
_entity_poly.pdbx_seq_one_letter_code
_entity_poly.pdbx_strand_id
1 'polypeptide(L)'
;MGVSSHGAPVAGVGGATRTGSGAARWRGGIAVAAAILLALAACASSGRAGSSSESPSAEPTASPTMDAAVEASIDDLVADPDAWLDRRVELVGKVFFVAQCPPPGAESTPCVLVGYVADPDRGVLIAADVDEALPLAEDGTLVTCHEPGNGGGACGDWEREATYTLDGVLERQTLAGQERSKVQFDVLERSAPHG
;
A
#
# COMPACT_ATOMS: atom_id res chain seq x y z
N MET A 1 3.84 69.34 5.92
CA MET A 1 3.37 69.74 7.27
C MET A 1 2.16 68.88 7.60
N GLY A 2 2.24 68.02 8.61
CA GLY A 2 1.18 67.10 9.02
C GLY A 2 1.68 66.28 10.20
N VAL A 3 1.00 66.40 11.33
CA VAL A 3 1.47 66.15 12.70
C VAL A 3 1.25 64.72 13.20
N SER A 4 2.02 64.35 14.23
CA SER A 4 1.99 63.09 14.99
C SER A 4 0.80 62.93 15.95
N SER A 5 0.47 61.68 16.29
CA SER A 5 -0.17 61.23 17.54
C SER A 5 0.01 59.70 17.65
N HIS A 6 0.90 59.12 18.47
CA HIS A 6 0.81 58.77 19.91
C HIS A 6 -0.49 58.09 20.38
N GLY A 7 -0.36 56.89 20.97
CA GLY A 7 -1.30 56.34 21.96
C GLY A 7 -1.61 54.84 21.89
N ALA A 8 -0.96 54.03 22.75
CA ALA A 8 -1.37 52.67 23.17
C ALA A 8 -2.36 52.75 24.37
N PRO A 9 -2.68 51.69 25.16
CA PRO A 9 -2.98 50.26 24.94
C PRO A 9 -4.32 49.81 25.65
N VAL A 10 -4.51 48.48 25.76
CA VAL A 10 -5.25 47.68 26.80
C VAL A 10 -6.73 47.31 26.54
N ALA A 11 -7.03 46.00 26.45
CA ALA A 11 -7.85 45.22 27.39
C ALA A 11 -8.39 43.93 26.77
N GLY A 12 -8.24 42.81 27.49
CA GLY A 12 -8.82 41.52 27.13
C GLY A 12 -8.49 40.44 28.15
N VAL A 13 -9.14 40.51 29.31
CA VAL A 13 -9.10 39.54 30.41
C VAL A 13 -10.07 38.39 30.14
N GLY A 14 -9.66 37.16 30.42
CA GLY A 14 -10.53 35.97 30.55
C GLY A 14 -9.76 34.70 30.16
N GLY A 15 -9.71 33.61 30.92
CA GLY A 15 -10.41 33.22 32.13
C GLY A 15 -9.86 31.88 32.61
N ALA A 16 -10.29 31.52 33.80
CA ALA A 16 -9.71 30.53 34.71
C ALA A 16 -9.77 29.06 34.27
N THR A 17 -8.77 28.32 34.73
CA THR A 17 -8.76 26.95 35.28
C THR A 17 -9.90 25.98 34.92
N ARG A 18 -9.52 24.80 34.41
CA ARG A 18 -10.17 23.55 34.81
C ARG A 18 -9.14 22.44 34.98
N THR A 19 -8.86 22.12 36.23
CA THR A 19 -8.34 20.83 36.70
C THR A 19 -9.36 19.75 36.36
N GLY A 20 -8.89 18.65 35.76
CA GLY A 20 -9.70 17.48 35.44
C GLY A 20 -8.89 16.22 35.66
N SER A 21 -8.87 15.75 36.90
CA SER A 21 -8.43 14.41 37.28
C SER A 21 -9.41 13.39 36.72
N GLY A 22 -8.92 12.44 35.92
CA GLY A 22 -9.73 11.38 35.33
C GLY A 22 -8.93 10.10 35.16
N ALA A 23 -8.70 9.41 36.26
CA ALA A 23 -8.22 8.04 36.24
C ALA A 23 -9.31 7.14 35.62
N ALA A 24 -8.99 6.47 34.51
CA ALA A 24 -9.75 5.31 34.04
C ALA A 24 -8.82 4.09 34.04
N ARG A 25 -8.82 3.39 35.18
CA ARG A 25 -8.37 2.00 35.29
C ARG A 25 -9.34 1.13 34.49
N TRP A 26 -8.86 0.42 33.47
CA TRP A 26 -9.57 -0.75 32.96
C TRP A 26 -8.76 -1.99 33.30
N ARG A 27 -9.26 -2.69 34.32
CA ARG A 27 -8.96 -4.08 34.61
C ARG A 27 -9.72 -4.93 33.59
N GLY A 28 -9.08 -5.93 33.03
CA GLY A 28 -9.73 -6.94 32.21
C GLY A 28 -8.74 -8.02 31.80
N GLY A 29 -8.44 -8.94 32.72
CA GLY A 29 -7.73 -10.16 32.37
C GLY A 29 -8.71 -11.17 31.80
N ILE A 30 -8.28 -11.91 30.79
CA ILE A 30 -8.73 -13.28 30.53
C ILE A 30 -7.50 -14.06 30.07
N ALA A 31 -7.11 -15.04 30.89
CA ALA A 31 -6.21 -16.11 30.53
C ALA A 31 -7.04 -17.22 29.88
N VAL A 32 -6.62 -17.73 28.71
CA VAL A 32 -6.92 -19.10 28.29
C VAL A 32 -5.72 -19.67 27.56
N ALA A 33 -5.17 -20.73 28.13
CA ALA A 33 -4.19 -21.61 27.52
C ALA A 33 -4.92 -22.69 26.70
N ALA A 34 -4.31 -23.13 25.59
CA ALA A 34 -4.41 -24.52 25.15
C ALA A 34 -3.26 -24.84 24.19
N ALA A 35 -2.41 -25.78 24.61
CA ALA A 35 -1.46 -26.48 23.77
C ALA A 35 -2.21 -27.48 22.87
N ILE A 36 -1.75 -27.65 21.63
CA ILE A 36 -2.06 -28.85 20.85
C ILE A 36 -0.72 -29.46 20.40
N LEU A 37 -0.34 -30.51 21.12
CA LEU A 37 0.60 -31.53 20.67
C LEU A 37 -0.11 -32.37 19.59
N LEU A 38 0.48 -32.49 18.41
CA LEU A 38 0.15 -33.56 17.48
C LEU A 38 1.44 -34.29 17.08
N ALA A 39 1.71 -35.33 17.86
CA ALA A 39 2.57 -36.43 17.49
C ALA A 39 1.73 -37.45 16.71
N LEU A 40 2.07 -37.72 15.46
CA LEU A 40 1.63 -38.88 14.68
C LEU A 40 2.69 -39.09 13.59
N ALA A 41 3.16 -40.28 13.25
CA ALA A 41 3.23 -41.57 13.90
C ALA A 41 4.28 -42.32 13.06
N ALA A 42 5.27 -42.95 13.71
CA ALA A 42 6.05 -43.95 13.01
C ALA A 42 5.12 -45.11 12.67
N CYS A 43 4.96 -45.43 11.39
CA CYS A 43 4.48 -46.74 10.98
C CYS A 43 5.54 -47.40 10.12
N ALA A 44 6.32 -48.25 10.79
CA ALA A 44 7.05 -49.31 10.14
C ALA A 44 6.05 -50.36 9.62
N SER A 45 6.23 -50.81 8.39
CA SER A 45 5.84 -52.17 8.00
C SER A 45 6.73 -52.65 6.85
N SER A 46 7.65 -53.54 7.19
CA SER A 46 8.23 -54.50 6.25
C SER A 46 7.12 -55.41 5.70
N GLY A 47 7.21 -55.79 4.42
CA GLY A 47 6.72 -57.10 4.00
C GLY A 47 5.97 -57.17 2.67
N ARG A 48 6.61 -57.93 1.78
CA ARG A 48 6.04 -58.96 0.87
C ARG A 48 5.76 -58.58 -0.58
N ALA A 49 6.46 -59.32 -1.44
CA ALA A 49 6.24 -59.46 -2.87
C ALA A 49 4.80 -59.83 -3.21
N GLY A 50 4.30 -59.23 -4.29
CA GLY A 50 3.04 -59.57 -4.94
C GLY A 50 2.98 -58.84 -6.28
N SER A 51 3.30 -59.54 -7.36
CA SER A 51 3.05 -59.11 -8.72
C SER A 51 1.53 -59.06 -8.94
N SER A 52 1.00 -57.92 -9.39
CA SER A 52 -0.19 -57.83 -10.25
C SER A 52 -0.35 -56.40 -10.76
N SER A 53 -0.51 -56.29 -12.07
CA SER A 53 -0.81 -55.09 -12.83
C SER A 53 -2.05 -54.39 -12.30
N GLU A 54 -1.96 -53.09 -12.06
CA GLU A 54 -3.06 -52.15 -12.20
C GLU A 54 -2.44 -50.75 -12.38
N SER A 55 -2.77 -50.10 -13.49
CA SER A 55 -2.32 -48.76 -13.83
C SER A 55 -2.70 -47.80 -12.69
N PRO A 56 -1.77 -47.02 -12.13
CA PRO A 56 -2.18 -45.91 -11.28
C PRO A 56 -2.87 -44.90 -12.18
N SER A 57 -4.21 -44.84 -12.09
CA SER A 57 -4.93 -43.64 -12.44
C SER A 57 -4.33 -42.54 -11.58
N ALA A 58 -3.56 -41.65 -12.21
CA ALA A 58 -3.02 -40.48 -11.56
C ALA A 58 -4.20 -39.74 -10.92
N GLU A 59 -4.20 -39.68 -9.59
CA GLU A 59 -5.01 -38.72 -8.87
C GLU A 59 -4.75 -37.34 -9.50
N PRO A 60 -5.78 -36.53 -9.74
CA PRO A 60 -5.55 -35.16 -10.15
C PRO A 60 -4.80 -34.49 -9.00
N THR A 61 -3.50 -34.30 -9.18
CA THR A 61 -2.68 -33.39 -8.38
C THR A 61 -3.46 -32.09 -8.32
N ALA A 62 -4.07 -31.80 -7.18
CA ALA A 62 -4.64 -30.50 -6.91
C ALA A 62 -3.50 -29.50 -7.12
N SER A 63 -3.54 -28.78 -8.24
CA SER A 63 -2.65 -27.68 -8.47
C SER A 63 -2.78 -26.74 -7.27
N PRO A 64 -1.67 -26.22 -6.72
CA PRO A 64 -1.76 -25.20 -5.69
C PRO A 64 -2.68 -24.12 -6.26
N THR A 65 -3.83 -23.91 -5.62
CA THR A 65 -4.74 -22.85 -5.98
C THR A 65 -3.93 -21.59 -5.77
N MET A 66 -3.41 -21.00 -6.86
CA MET A 66 -2.94 -19.63 -6.82
C MET A 66 -4.12 -18.85 -6.27
N ASP A 67 -3.94 -18.18 -5.13
CA ASP A 67 -4.99 -17.33 -4.57
C ASP A 67 -5.48 -16.42 -5.70
N ALA A 68 -6.75 -16.58 -6.06
CA ALA A 68 -7.35 -15.81 -7.13
C ALA A 68 -7.33 -14.34 -6.70
N ALA A 69 -6.98 -13.44 -7.63
CA ALA A 69 -7.04 -12.02 -7.38
C ALA A 69 -8.49 -11.63 -7.01
N VAL A 70 -8.63 -10.83 -5.96
CA VAL A 70 -9.93 -10.32 -5.54
C VAL A 70 -10.12 -8.94 -6.15
N GLU A 71 -11.24 -8.73 -6.85
CA GLU A 71 -11.59 -7.41 -7.39
C GLU A 71 -11.78 -6.40 -6.24
N ALA A 72 -11.13 -5.24 -6.32
CA ALA A 72 -11.30 -4.14 -5.38
C ALA A 72 -11.28 -2.78 -6.08
N SER A 73 -11.96 -1.79 -5.49
CA SER A 73 -11.82 -0.40 -5.91
C SER A 73 -10.68 0.29 -5.16
N ILE A 74 -10.13 1.36 -5.73
CA ILE A 74 -9.07 2.13 -5.08
C ILE A 74 -9.58 2.77 -3.77
N ASP A 75 -10.83 3.20 -3.75
CA ASP A 75 -11.47 3.74 -2.54
C ASP A 75 -11.51 2.69 -1.42
N ASP A 76 -11.82 1.42 -1.71
CA ASP A 76 -11.83 0.35 -0.71
C ASP A 76 -10.44 0.08 -0.14
N LEU A 77 -9.41 0.12 -0.99
CA LEU A 77 -8.02 -0.10 -0.58
C LEU A 77 -7.48 1.06 0.27
N VAL A 78 -7.86 2.29 -0.05
CA VAL A 78 -7.44 3.49 0.70
C VAL A 78 -8.20 3.62 2.02
N ALA A 79 -9.49 3.25 2.05
CA ALA A 79 -10.33 3.39 3.24
C ALA A 79 -9.92 2.44 4.38
N ASP A 80 -9.51 1.21 4.06
CA ASP A 80 -9.09 0.20 5.05
C ASP A 80 -7.90 -0.65 4.55
N PRO A 81 -6.70 -0.06 4.43
CA PRO A 81 -5.56 -0.74 3.81
C PRO A 81 -5.13 -2.00 4.57
N ASP A 82 -5.29 -2.04 5.89
CA ASP A 82 -4.91 -3.19 6.71
C ASP A 82 -5.74 -4.45 6.38
N ALA A 83 -6.98 -4.29 5.88
CA ALA A 83 -7.82 -5.42 5.45
C ALA A 83 -7.38 -6.04 4.10
N TRP A 84 -6.51 -5.35 3.38
CA TRP A 84 -6.05 -5.73 2.03
C TRP A 84 -4.57 -6.08 1.97
N LEU A 85 -3.81 -5.85 3.04
CA LEU A 85 -2.40 -6.20 3.10
C LEU A 85 -2.16 -7.69 2.81
N ASP A 86 -1.10 -7.94 2.03
CA ASP A 86 -0.64 -9.28 1.62
C ASP A 86 -1.68 -10.07 0.79
N ARG A 87 -2.76 -9.42 0.34
CA ARG A 87 -3.78 -10.03 -0.53
C ARG A 87 -3.52 -9.65 -1.97
N ARG A 88 -3.70 -10.63 -2.86
CA ARG A 88 -3.71 -10.39 -4.31
C ARG A 88 -5.03 -9.74 -4.72
N VAL A 89 -4.93 -8.60 -5.39
CA VAL A 89 -6.04 -7.75 -5.77
C VAL A 89 -5.97 -7.43 -7.25
N GLU A 90 -7.12 -7.44 -7.92
CA GLU A 90 -7.28 -6.88 -9.26
C GLU A 90 -8.04 -5.56 -9.15
N LEU A 91 -7.55 -4.50 -9.79
CA LEU A 91 -8.19 -3.20 -9.81
C LEU A 91 -8.05 -2.52 -11.17
N VAL A 92 -8.99 -1.63 -11.49
CA VAL A 92 -8.88 -0.73 -12.65
C VAL A 92 -8.57 0.67 -12.12
N GLY A 93 -7.53 1.29 -12.66
CA GLY A 93 -7.09 2.60 -12.18
C GLY A 93 -6.38 3.42 -13.24
N LYS A 94 -6.41 4.74 -13.07
CA LYS A 94 -5.64 5.68 -13.88
C LYS A 94 -4.29 5.95 -13.21
N VAL A 95 -3.23 5.92 -14.00
CA VAL A 95 -1.86 6.14 -13.51
C VAL A 95 -1.49 7.61 -13.65
N PHE A 96 -0.92 8.16 -12.59
CA PHE A 96 -0.45 9.54 -12.50
C PHE A 96 0.99 9.58 -12.02
N PHE A 97 1.76 10.53 -12.53
CA PHE A 97 3.12 10.81 -12.07
C PHE A 97 3.15 12.16 -11.35
N VAL A 98 3.47 12.12 -10.06
CA VAL A 98 3.50 13.32 -9.21
C VAL A 98 4.94 13.65 -8.83
N ALA A 99 5.35 14.90 -9.07
CA ALA A 99 6.67 15.38 -8.72
C ALA A 99 6.85 15.50 -7.20
N GLN A 100 7.86 14.80 -6.68
CA GLN A 100 8.36 14.94 -5.33
C GLN A 100 9.70 15.65 -5.38
N CYS A 101 9.67 16.94 -5.04
CA CYS A 101 10.85 17.79 -4.99
C CYS A 101 11.38 17.89 -3.56
N PRO A 102 12.71 17.89 -3.37
CA PRO A 102 13.28 18.20 -2.07
C PRO A 102 12.95 19.64 -1.66
N PRO A 103 12.98 19.97 -0.35
CA PRO A 103 12.73 21.32 0.11
C PRO A 103 13.74 22.31 -0.51
N PRO A 104 13.33 23.57 -0.73
CA PRO A 104 14.20 24.60 -1.29
C PRO A 104 15.46 24.78 -0.41
N GLY A 105 16.63 24.77 -1.05
CA GLY A 105 17.94 24.80 -0.37
C GLY A 105 18.70 23.47 -0.37
N ALA A 106 18.07 22.37 -0.77
CA ALA A 106 18.74 21.11 -1.08
C ALA A 106 19.22 21.12 -2.55
N GLU A 107 20.23 21.94 -2.86
CA GLU A 107 20.61 22.33 -4.23
C GLU A 107 21.14 21.21 -5.15
N SER A 108 21.11 19.95 -4.73
CA SER A 108 21.74 18.84 -5.44
C SER A 108 20.84 17.64 -5.73
N THR A 109 19.59 17.62 -5.27
CA THR A 109 18.68 16.49 -5.52
C THR A 109 17.62 16.89 -6.55
N PRO A 110 17.57 16.26 -7.74
CA PRO A 110 16.52 16.54 -8.70
C PRO A 110 15.15 16.10 -8.15
N CYS A 111 14.08 16.74 -8.62
CA CYS A 111 12.75 16.21 -8.37
C CYS A 111 12.62 14.81 -8.99
N VAL A 112 11.91 13.94 -8.29
CA VAL A 112 11.60 12.59 -8.77
C VAL A 112 10.10 12.53 -8.98
N LEU A 113 9.67 12.05 -10.14
CA LEU A 113 8.29 11.70 -10.41
C LEU A 113 8.02 10.33 -9.80
N VAL A 114 6.98 10.22 -8.99
CA VAL A 114 6.53 8.97 -8.38
C VAL A 114 5.19 8.58 -9.00
N GLY A 115 5.07 7.32 -9.40
CA GLY A 115 3.85 6.74 -9.96
C GLY A 115 2.82 6.44 -8.90
N TYR A 116 1.58 6.83 -9.17
CA TYR A 116 0.41 6.56 -8.34
C TYR A 116 -0.71 5.99 -9.21
N VAL A 117 -1.50 5.10 -8.64
CA VAL A 117 -2.79 4.71 -9.21
C VAL A 117 -3.91 5.35 -8.39
N ALA A 118 -4.84 5.98 -9.10
CA ALA A 118 -6.03 6.59 -8.53
C ALA A 118 -7.27 6.17 -9.33
N ASP A 119 -8.45 6.54 -8.81
CA ASP A 119 -9.73 6.25 -9.44
C ASP A 119 -9.72 6.57 -10.95
N PRO A 120 -10.25 5.68 -11.82
CA PRO A 120 -10.18 5.84 -13.28
C PRO A 120 -10.89 7.10 -13.80
N ASP A 121 -11.93 7.57 -13.11
CA ASP A 121 -12.68 8.77 -13.46
C ASP A 121 -11.97 10.06 -13.01
N ARG A 122 -10.89 9.94 -12.21
CA ARG A 122 -10.09 11.08 -11.79
C ARG A 122 -9.45 11.77 -13.02
N GLY A 123 -9.61 13.09 -13.09
CA GLY A 123 -9.04 13.91 -14.16
C GLY A 123 -7.62 14.40 -13.91
N VAL A 124 -7.27 14.62 -12.64
CA VAL A 124 -5.96 15.14 -12.19
C VAL A 124 -5.62 14.60 -10.81
N LEU A 125 -4.34 14.36 -10.57
CA LEU A 125 -3.80 14.08 -9.24
C LEU A 125 -2.69 15.09 -8.94
N ILE A 126 -2.84 15.84 -7.84
CA ILE A 126 -1.82 16.78 -7.36
C ILE A 126 -1.19 16.29 -6.07
N ALA A 127 -0.04 16.85 -5.70
CA ALA A 127 0.70 16.45 -4.50
C ALA A 127 -0.11 16.55 -3.19
N ALA A 128 -1.15 17.37 -3.14
CA ALA A 128 -2.04 17.48 -1.98
C ALA A 128 -3.02 16.31 -1.84
N ASP A 129 -3.29 15.58 -2.91
CA ASP A 129 -4.36 14.57 -3.00
C ASP A 129 -3.79 13.14 -3.05
N VAL A 130 -2.47 12.98 -2.86
CA VAL A 130 -1.78 11.68 -2.98
C VAL A 130 -2.18 10.66 -1.91
N ASP A 131 -2.82 11.10 -0.81
CA ASP A 131 -3.35 10.20 0.21
C ASP A 131 -4.69 9.55 -0.23
N GLU A 132 -5.29 10.00 -1.34
CA GLU A 132 -6.46 9.39 -2.00
C GLU A 132 -6.06 8.46 -3.16
N ALA A 133 -4.77 8.14 -3.25
CA ALA A 133 -4.20 7.30 -4.30
C ALA A 133 -3.21 6.31 -3.69
N LEU A 134 -2.90 5.25 -4.43
CA LEU A 134 -1.91 4.27 -4.01
C LEU A 134 -0.61 4.47 -4.79
N PRO A 135 0.54 4.62 -4.12
CA PRO A 135 1.82 4.63 -4.82
C PRO A 135 2.07 3.25 -5.44
N LEU A 136 2.53 3.25 -6.69
CA LEU A 136 2.82 2.04 -7.45
C LEU A 136 4.23 1.54 -7.15
N ALA A 137 4.38 0.22 -7.06
CA ALA A 137 5.65 -0.47 -7.01
C ALA A 137 5.70 -1.60 -8.06
N GLU A 138 6.91 -1.96 -8.46
CA GLU A 138 7.22 -3.19 -9.20
C GLU A 138 8.38 -3.87 -8.46
N ASP A 139 8.23 -5.16 -8.14
CA ASP A 139 9.19 -5.93 -7.33
C ASP A 139 9.55 -5.22 -6.00
N GLY A 140 8.53 -4.66 -5.33
CA GLY A 140 8.68 -3.92 -4.08
C GLY A 140 9.35 -2.54 -4.20
N THR A 141 9.75 -2.12 -5.41
CA THR A 141 10.41 -0.83 -5.66
C THR A 141 9.41 0.15 -6.26
N LEU A 142 9.32 1.36 -5.68
CA LEU A 142 8.43 2.39 -6.21
C LEU A 142 8.71 2.70 -7.68
N VAL A 143 7.65 2.77 -8.47
CA VAL A 143 7.71 3.22 -9.85
C VAL A 143 8.09 4.70 -9.83
N THR A 144 9.31 4.99 -10.28
CA THR A 144 9.86 6.35 -10.30
C THR A 144 10.51 6.68 -11.62
N CYS A 145 10.48 7.96 -11.98
CA CYS A 145 11.14 8.50 -13.16
C CYS A 145 11.73 9.88 -12.81
N HIS A 146 12.79 10.27 -13.52
CA HIS A 146 13.34 11.61 -13.36
C HIS A 146 12.55 12.60 -14.20
N GLU A 147 12.31 13.81 -13.68
CA GLU A 147 11.76 14.87 -14.52
C GLU A 147 12.65 15.06 -15.77
N PRO A 148 12.07 15.18 -16.97
CA PRO A 148 12.82 15.34 -18.21
C PRO A 148 13.66 16.63 -18.17
N GLY A 149 14.92 16.50 -17.77
CA GLY A 149 15.94 17.50 -18.05
C GLY A 149 16.36 17.41 -19.51
N ASN A 150 15.85 18.28 -20.37
CA ASN A 150 16.34 18.52 -21.74
C ASN A 150 16.51 17.28 -22.66
N GLY A 151 15.77 16.18 -22.44
CA GLY A 151 15.98 14.98 -23.27
C GLY A 151 15.17 13.73 -22.93
N GLY A 152 13.96 13.86 -22.37
CA GLY A 152 13.01 12.74 -22.25
C GLY A 152 13.31 11.77 -21.08
N GLY A 153 12.87 12.14 -19.88
CA GLY A 153 12.53 11.16 -18.85
C GLY A 153 11.13 10.64 -19.17
N ALA A 154 11.06 9.52 -19.89
CA ALA A 154 9.83 8.75 -20.01
C ALA A 154 9.73 7.85 -18.78
N CYS A 155 8.57 7.78 -18.14
CA CYS A 155 8.27 6.82 -17.08
C CYS A 155 8.09 5.39 -17.60
N GLY A 156 8.87 5.05 -18.62
CA GLY A 156 8.88 3.78 -19.32
C GLY A 156 7.53 3.46 -19.95
N ASP A 157 7.10 2.22 -19.73
CA ASP A 157 5.91 1.64 -20.33
C ASP A 157 4.60 2.04 -19.64
N TRP A 158 4.70 2.74 -18.52
CA TRP A 158 3.57 3.30 -17.76
C TRP A 158 2.92 4.52 -18.43
N GLU A 159 3.58 5.10 -19.43
CA GLU A 159 3.05 6.23 -20.21
C GLU A 159 2.25 5.76 -21.44
N ARG A 160 2.21 4.46 -21.73
CA ARG A 160 1.56 3.92 -22.93
C ARG A 160 0.04 4.04 -22.89
N GLU A 161 -0.55 3.90 -21.71
CA GLU A 161 -1.99 4.03 -21.49
C GLU A 161 -2.23 4.99 -20.32
N ALA A 162 -3.42 5.60 -20.28
CA ALA A 162 -3.82 6.40 -19.13
C ALA A 162 -4.43 5.53 -18.02
N THR A 163 -5.19 4.51 -18.41
CA THR A 163 -5.93 3.62 -17.51
C THR A 163 -5.48 2.18 -17.73
N TYR A 164 -5.33 1.43 -16.65
CA TYR A 164 -4.87 0.04 -16.67
C TYR A 164 -5.78 -0.83 -15.81
N THR A 165 -5.89 -2.11 -16.18
CA THR A 165 -6.24 -3.18 -15.25
C THR A 165 -4.94 -3.70 -14.63
N LEU A 166 -4.85 -3.65 -13.31
CA LEU A 166 -3.66 -4.01 -12.54
C LEU A 166 -3.99 -5.18 -11.61
N ASP A 167 -3.16 -6.22 -11.68
CA ASP A 167 -3.10 -7.29 -10.70
C ASP A 167 -1.87 -7.07 -9.84
N GLY A 168 -2.04 -7.07 -8.52
CA GLY A 168 -0.97 -6.76 -7.60
C GLY A 168 -1.28 -7.14 -6.16
N VAL A 169 -0.38 -6.75 -5.26
CA VAL A 169 -0.51 -6.96 -3.81
C VAL A 169 -0.39 -5.61 -3.11
N LEU A 170 -1.24 -5.37 -2.13
CA LEU A 170 -1.07 -4.22 -1.25
C LEU A 170 -0.02 -4.56 -0.19
N GLU A 171 1.07 -3.80 -0.16
CA GLU A 171 2.19 -4.01 0.75
C GLU A 171 2.46 -2.79 1.63
N ARG A 172 3.08 -3.02 2.79
CA ARG A 172 3.60 -1.91 3.61
C ARG A 172 4.86 -1.36 2.97
N GLN A 173 4.93 -0.03 2.84
CA GLN A 173 6.13 0.60 2.32
C GLN A 173 7.32 0.38 3.26
N THR A 174 8.44 -0.06 2.69
CA THR A 174 9.72 -0.12 3.38
C THR A 174 10.68 0.90 2.79
N LEU A 175 10.93 1.99 3.53
CA LEU A 175 11.90 3.02 3.15
C LEU A 175 13.21 2.76 3.90
N ALA A 176 14.27 2.42 3.16
CA ALA A 176 15.58 2.07 3.72
C ALA A 176 15.53 0.92 4.76
N GLY A 177 14.69 -0.09 4.51
CA GLY A 177 14.52 -1.24 5.41
C GLY A 177 13.73 -0.93 6.69
N GLN A 178 13.10 0.25 6.79
CA GLN A 178 12.17 0.58 7.86
C GLN A 178 10.73 0.56 7.34
N GLU A 179 9.91 -0.26 7.96
CA GLU A 179 8.46 -0.33 7.73
C GLU A 179 7.83 1.03 8.07
N ARG A 180 7.06 1.58 7.13
CA ARG A 180 6.33 2.84 7.29
C ARG A 180 4.85 2.56 7.45
N SER A 181 4.15 3.53 8.03
CA SER A 181 2.68 3.51 8.17
C SER A 181 1.94 3.74 6.84
N LYS A 182 2.65 3.80 5.71
CA LYS A 182 2.07 3.99 4.38
C LYS A 182 2.12 2.66 3.61
N VAL A 183 1.14 2.43 2.76
CA VAL A 183 1.05 1.26 1.88
C VAL A 183 1.41 1.62 0.44
N GLN A 184 1.78 0.62 -0.35
CA GLN A 184 2.00 0.69 -1.80
C GLN A 184 1.28 -0.47 -2.48
N PHE A 185 0.97 -0.31 -3.76
CA PHE A 185 0.44 -1.38 -4.59
C PHE A 185 1.56 -1.94 -5.46
N ASP A 186 2.04 -3.14 -5.12
CA ASP A 186 3.08 -3.85 -5.87
C ASP A 186 2.46 -4.61 -7.03
N VAL A 187 2.78 -4.19 -8.25
CA VAL A 187 2.14 -4.65 -9.49
C VAL A 187 2.82 -5.92 -9.96
N LEU A 188 2.04 -6.99 -10.09
CA LEU A 188 2.47 -8.27 -10.63
C LEU A 188 2.24 -8.33 -12.14
N GLU A 189 1.08 -7.85 -12.58
CA GLU A 189 0.68 -7.83 -13.99
C GLU A 189 -0.11 -6.56 -14.32
N ARG A 190 0.08 -6.05 -15.53
CA ARG A 190 -0.67 -4.90 -16.05
C ARG A 190 -1.18 -5.17 -17.46
N SER A 191 -2.38 -4.72 -17.74
CA SER A 191 -2.99 -4.82 -19.06
C SER A 191 -3.85 -3.60 -19.38
N ALA A 192 -4.19 -3.45 -20.67
CA ALA A 192 -5.18 -2.46 -21.08
C ALA A 192 -6.57 -2.87 -20.53
N PRO A 193 -7.41 -1.90 -20.13
CA PRO A 193 -8.74 -2.21 -19.62
C PRO A 193 -9.56 -2.98 -20.65
N HIS A 194 -10.26 -4.02 -20.21
CA HIS A 194 -11.19 -4.75 -21.07
C HIS A 194 -12.35 -3.82 -21.47
N GLY A 195 -12.48 -3.57 -22.78
CA GLY A 195 -13.52 -2.70 -23.36
C GLY A 195 -14.86 -3.39 -23.58
#